data_AF-A0A968JS80-F1
#
_entry.id   AF-A0A968JS80-F1
#
_cell.length_a   1.000
_cell.length_b   1.000
_cell.length_c   1.000
_cell.angle_alpha   90.00
_cell.angle_beta   90.00
_cell.angle_gamma   90.00
#
_symmetry.space_group_name_H-M   'P 1'
#
loop_
_entity.id
_entity.type
_entity.pdbx_description
1 polymer ?
#
loop_
_entity_poly.entity_id
_entity_poly.type
_entity_poly.pdbx_seq_one_letter_code
_entity_poly.pdbx_strand_id
1 'polypeptide(L)'
;MDTRTIDSLQQWIMEMSDKAWLMDSLAFLRKIPTPIMQELPKEATRVSHLFERGNWLVHGQEVHPNLPKSLMASEQMPTFQHRLDLAKWLVSEENPLMARVIVNRFWAELFGQGIVKTLEDFGTQGAMPTHPELLDWLAVHFREDLQWKMKDLLRIMVLSSTYQQSSVTTTQHSKIDPNNNYLARASRIRLSAEQIRD
;
A
#
# COMPACT_ATOMS: atom_id res chain seq x y z
N MET A 1 -27.71 25.76 7.97
CA MET A 1 -27.14 24.79 7.03
C MET A 1 -28.06 24.74 5.84
N ASP A 2 -27.58 25.17 4.67
CA ASP A 2 -28.39 25.37 3.47
C ASP A 2 -28.72 24.00 2.85
N THR A 3 -29.98 23.58 2.95
CA THR A 3 -30.49 22.28 2.48
C THR A 3 -30.28 22.09 0.97
N ARG A 4 -30.07 23.17 0.22
CA ARG A 4 -29.78 23.16 -1.23
C ARG A 4 -28.48 22.47 -1.62
N THR A 5 -27.53 22.33 -0.70
CA THR A 5 -26.22 21.72 -0.99
C THR A 5 -26.19 20.21 -0.81
N ILE A 6 -27.08 19.66 0.02
CA ILE A 6 -27.18 18.22 0.26
C ILE A 6 -28.05 17.58 -0.83
N ASP A 7 -29.15 18.24 -1.22
CA ASP A 7 -30.02 17.78 -2.30
C ASP A 7 -29.29 17.74 -3.65
N SER A 8 -28.41 18.71 -3.93
CA SER A 8 -27.61 18.72 -5.17
C SER A 8 -26.58 17.60 -5.23
N LEU A 9 -25.97 17.23 -4.09
CA LEU A 9 -25.06 16.09 -4.00
C LEU A 9 -25.79 14.76 -4.13
N GLN A 10 -26.97 14.61 -3.51
CA GLN A 10 -27.78 13.40 -3.66
C GLN A 10 -28.29 13.24 -5.11
N GLN A 11 -28.71 14.34 -5.74
CA GLN A 11 -29.12 14.35 -7.14
C GLN A 11 -27.96 14.04 -8.10
N TRP A 12 -26.77 14.57 -7.83
CA TRP A 12 -25.55 14.25 -8.58
C TRP A 12 -25.11 12.78 -8.41
N ILE A 13 -25.21 12.23 -7.19
CA ILE A 13 -24.97 10.81 -6.93
C ILE A 13 -25.99 9.92 -7.65
N MET A 14 -27.25 10.36 -7.74
CA MET A 14 -28.32 9.65 -8.47
C MET A 14 -28.10 9.71 -9.98
N GLU A 15 -27.72 10.86 -10.54
CA GLU A 15 -27.35 11.02 -11.97
C GLU A 15 -26.09 10.23 -12.34
N MET A 16 -25.12 10.08 -11.43
CA MET A 16 -23.95 9.21 -11.63
C MET A 16 -24.25 7.72 -11.44
N SER A 17 -25.36 7.37 -10.79
CA SER A 17 -25.79 5.98 -10.68
C SER A 17 -26.27 5.42 -12.02
N ASP A 18 -26.77 6.30 -12.89
CA ASP A 18 -27.16 5.97 -14.26
C ASP A 18 -25.92 5.99 -15.17
N LYS A 19 -25.16 4.89 -15.13
CA LYS A 19 -23.89 4.73 -15.85
C LYS A 19 -24.05 4.61 -17.37
N ALA A 20 -25.26 4.72 -17.91
CA ALA A 20 -25.55 4.54 -19.33
C ALA A 20 -24.75 5.53 -20.20
N TRP A 21 -24.75 6.82 -19.84
CA TRP A 21 -23.98 7.84 -20.55
C TRP A 21 -22.47 7.59 -20.47
N LEU A 22 -21.99 7.00 -19.37
CA LEU A 22 -20.58 6.71 -19.13
C LEU A 22 -20.13 5.54 -20.00
N MET A 23 -20.98 4.51 -20.14
CA MET A 23 -20.73 3.39 -21.06
C MET A 23 -20.77 3.84 -22.54
N ASP A 24 -21.68 4.75 -22.89
CA ASP A 24 -21.77 5.34 -24.23
C ASP A 24 -20.55 6.24 -24.53
N SER A 25 -20.10 7.03 -23.55
CA SER A 25 -18.88 7.84 -23.64
C SER A 25 -17.61 6.97 -23.72
N LEU A 26 -17.56 5.86 -22.99
CA LEU A 26 -16.48 4.88 -23.06
C LEU A 26 -16.47 4.12 -24.40
N ALA A 27 -17.63 3.95 -25.06
CA ALA A 27 -17.72 3.29 -26.35
C ALA A 27 -17.01 4.10 -27.46
N PHE A 28 -16.96 5.42 -27.33
CA PHE A 28 -16.22 6.31 -28.23
C PHE A 28 -14.69 6.28 -27.99
N LEU A 29 -14.23 5.85 -26.82
CA LEU A 29 -12.81 5.69 -26.57
C LEU A 29 -12.27 4.49 -27.35
N ARG A 30 -11.33 4.77 -28.27
CA ARG A 30 -10.62 3.76 -29.03
C ARG A 30 -9.95 2.79 -28.03
N LYS A 31 -10.46 1.57 -27.95
CA LYS A 31 -9.85 0.50 -27.14
C LYS A 31 -8.46 0.22 -27.70
N ILE A 32 -7.43 0.77 -27.06
CA ILE A 32 -6.05 0.45 -27.37
C ILE A 32 -5.82 -0.95 -26.80
N PRO A 33 -5.54 -1.98 -27.63
CA PRO A 33 -5.18 -3.28 -27.11
C PRO A 33 -3.88 -3.12 -26.32
N THR A 34 -3.98 -3.19 -25.00
CA THR A 34 -2.81 -3.22 -24.13
C THR A 34 -2.20 -4.61 -24.24
N PRO A 35 -0.91 -4.73 -24.56
CA PRO A 35 -0.25 -6.02 -24.53
C PRO A 35 -0.31 -6.56 -23.10
N ILE A 36 -1.01 -7.66 -22.91
CA ILE A 36 -0.98 -8.41 -21.65
C ILE A 36 0.25 -9.31 -21.69
N MET A 37 1.06 -9.29 -20.63
CA MET A 37 2.10 -10.28 -20.47
C MET A 37 1.42 -11.63 -20.20
N GLN A 38 1.59 -12.56 -21.14
CA GLN A 38 1.17 -13.94 -20.97
C GLN A 38 2.35 -14.77 -20.49
N GLU A 39 2.06 -15.71 -19.59
CA GLU A 39 3.05 -16.69 -19.15
C GLU A 39 3.54 -17.54 -20.33
N LEU A 40 4.86 -17.76 -20.39
CA LEU A 40 5.44 -18.62 -21.42
C LEU A 40 4.97 -20.06 -21.21
N PRO A 41 4.65 -20.80 -22.28
CA PRO A 41 4.33 -22.22 -22.18
C PRO A 41 5.53 -22.99 -21.61
N LYS A 42 5.25 -24.09 -20.89
CA LYS A 42 6.28 -24.83 -20.12
C LYS A 42 7.43 -25.28 -20.99
N GLU A 43 7.16 -25.61 -22.25
CA GLU A 43 8.13 -26.05 -23.25
C GLU A 43 9.08 -24.93 -23.70
N ALA A 44 8.67 -23.67 -23.54
CA ALA A 44 9.48 -22.50 -23.90
C ALA A 44 10.20 -21.87 -22.68
N THR A 45 10.09 -22.47 -21.50
CA THR A 45 10.73 -21.95 -20.29
C THR A 45 12.25 -21.98 -20.43
N ARG A 46 12.91 -20.86 -20.10
CA ARG A 46 14.37 -20.77 -20.13
C ARG A 46 14.96 -21.37 -18.86
N VAL A 47 15.93 -22.26 -19.02
CA VAL A 47 16.74 -22.77 -17.91
C VAL A 47 17.65 -21.66 -17.39
N SER A 48 17.70 -21.49 -16.07
CA SER A 48 18.54 -20.48 -15.41
C SER A 48 19.65 -21.16 -14.62
N HIS A 49 20.88 -20.64 -14.71
CA HIS A 49 22.05 -21.19 -14.01
C HIS A 49 22.68 -20.14 -13.11
N LEU A 50 23.29 -20.58 -12.01
CA LEU A 50 24.18 -19.76 -11.21
C LEU A 50 25.52 -19.59 -11.93
N PHE A 51 25.98 -18.35 -12.09
CA PHE A 51 27.28 -18.09 -12.71
C PHE A 51 28.42 -18.28 -11.70
N GLU A 52 29.43 -19.07 -12.09
CA GLU A 52 30.59 -19.28 -11.23
C GLU A 52 31.40 -17.99 -11.10
N ARG A 53 31.50 -17.49 -9.87
CA ARG A 53 32.26 -16.25 -9.56
C ARG A 53 31.78 -15.04 -10.38
N GLY A 54 30.51 -15.06 -10.83
CA GLY A 54 29.91 -14.02 -11.66
C GLY A 54 30.31 -14.06 -13.14
N ASN A 55 31.02 -15.09 -13.60
CA ASN A 55 31.37 -15.24 -15.01
C ASN A 55 30.20 -15.86 -15.80
N TRP A 56 29.55 -15.05 -16.64
CA TRP A 56 28.39 -15.46 -17.45
C TRP A 56 28.68 -16.55 -18.50
N LEU A 57 29.96 -16.79 -18.84
CA LEU A 57 30.35 -17.89 -19.73
C LEU A 57 30.37 -19.25 -19.01
N VAL A 58 30.58 -19.24 -17.69
CA VAL A 58 30.69 -20.46 -16.88
C VAL A 58 29.39 -20.67 -16.12
N HIS A 59 28.58 -21.57 -16.68
CA HIS A 59 27.30 -21.96 -16.10
C HIS A 59 27.55 -23.03 -15.04
N GLY A 60 27.19 -22.73 -13.79
CA GLY A 60 27.19 -23.66 -12.68
C GLY A 60 25.83 -24.35 -12.52
N GLN A 61 25.44 -24.56 -11.26
CA GLN A 61 24.20 -25.27 -10.90
C GLN A 61 22.96 -24.59 -11.49
N GLU A 62 22.03 -25.40 -12.01
CA GLU A 62 20.68 -24.94 -12.40
C GLU A 62 19.90 -24.46 -11.17
N VAL A 63 19.17 -23.36 -11.35
CA VAL A 63 18.32 -22.77 -10.31
C VAL A 63 16.88 -22.66 -10.81
N HIS A 64 15.95 -22.97 -9.92
CA HIS A 64 14.52 -22.81 -10.18
C HIS A 64 13.97 -21.61 -9.42
N PRO A 65 12.91 -20.95 -9.95
CA PRO A 65 12.19 -19.94 -9.20
C PRO A 65 11.74 -20.51 -7.85
N ASN A 66 12.00 -19.77 -6.78
CA ASN A 66 11.53 -20.09 -5.44
C ASN A 66 11.57 -18.83 -4.57
N LEU A 67 10.91 -18.87 -3.41
CA LEU A 67 10.97 -17.84 -2.38
C LEU A 67 12.25 -17.98 -1.53
N PRO A 68 12.88 -16.88 -1.11
CA PRO A 68 13.92 -16.92 -0.09
C PRO A 68 13.40 -17.59 1.18
N LYS A 69 14.11 -18.60 1.70
CA LYS A 69 13.71 -19.35 2.91
C LYS A 69 13.47 -18.45 4.12
N SER A 70 14.17 -17.31 4.21
CA SER A 70 14.03 -16.33 5.28
C SER A 70 12.66 -15.64 5.33
N LEU A 71 11.89 -15.68 4.24
CA LEU A 71 10.57 -15.07 4.17
C LEU A 71 9.45 -16.06 4.51
N MET A 72 9.72 -17.36 4.60
CA MET A 72 8.69 -18.37 4.81
C MET A 72 8.41 -18.59 6.29
N ALA A 73 7.14 -18.46 6.70
CA ALA A 73 6.70 -18.70 8.07
C ALA A 73 6.55 -20.20 8.41
N SER A 74 6.49 -21.07 7.40
CA SER A 74 6.34 -22.53 7.53
C SER A 74 7.36 -23.29 6.69
N GLU A 75 7.81 -24.46 7.17
CA GLU A 75 8.71 -25.37 6.44
C GLU A 75 8.01 -26.09 5.27
N GLN A 76 6.67 -26.13 5.28
CA GLN A 76 5.88 -26.72 4.21
C GLN A 76 5.92 -25.79 3.01
N MET A 77 6.73 -26.14 2.01
CA MET A 77 6.86 -25.36 0.79
C MET A 77 5.56 -25.41 -0.02
N PRO A 78 4.86 -24.29 -0.22
CA PRO A 78 4.09 -24.12 -1.44
C PRO A 78 5.10 -24.14 -2.58
N THR A 79 4.86 -24.94 -3.61
CA THR A 79 5.73 -24.96 -4.78
C THR A 79 5.54 -23.65 -5.54
N PHE A 80 6.30 -22.62 -5.17
CA PHE A 80 6.27 -21.31 -5.83
C PHE A 80 7.02 -21.40 -7.16
N GLN A 81 6.30 -21.76 -8.23
CA GLN A 81 6.92 -21.98 -9.54
C GLN A 81 7.11 -20.66 -10.28
N HIS A 82 6.24 -19.66 -10.04
CA HIS A 82 6.19 -18.43 -10.83
C HIS A 82 5.90 -17.19 -9.98
N ARG A 83 6.13 -15.99 -10.54
CA ARG A 83 5.98 -14.69 -9.83
C ARG A 83 4.56 -14.44 -9.31
N LEU A 84 3.55 -15.05 -9.93
CA LEU A 84 2.16 -14.97 -9.47
C LEU A 84 1.99 -15.61 -8.09
N ASP A 85 2.69 -16.71 -7.82
CA ASP A 85 2.59 -17.41 -6.54
C ASP A 85 3.19 -16.55 -5.42
N LEU A 86 4.31 -15.86 -5.70
CA LEU A 86 4.87 -14.83 -4.81
C LEU A 86 3.87 -13.71 -4.53
N ALA A 87 3.20 -13.20 -5.56
CA ALA A 87 2.21 -12.14 -5.40
C ALA A 87 1.02 -12.59 -4.53
N LYS A 88 0.55 -13.83 -4.72
CA LYS A 88 -0.50 -14.42 -3.87
C LYS A 88 -0.05 -14.58 -2.42
N TRP A 89 1.18 -15.03 -2.19
CA TRP A 89 1.75 -15.15 -0.85
C TRP A 89 1.94 -13.80 -0.17
N LEU A 90 2.34 -12.76 -0.91
CA LEU A 90 2.51 -11.41 -0.34
C LEU A 90 1.23 -10.89 0.32
N VAL A 91 0.06 -11.23 -0.22
CA VAL A 91 -1.25 -10.80 0.30
C VAL A 91 -1.97 -11.89 1.08
N SER A 92 -1.32 -13.03 1.33
CA SER A 92 -1.92 -14.14 2.07
C SER A 92 -1.97 -13.85 3.57
N GLU A 93 -2.83 -14.59 4.29
CA GLU A 93 -2.92 -14.50 5.75
C GLU A 93 -1.65 -14.96 6.46
N GLU A 94 -0.84 -15.80 5.79
CA GLU A 94 0.46 -16.28 6.30
C GLU A 94 1.52 -15.17 6.35
N ASN A 95 1.32 -14.07 5.61
CA ASN A 95 2.20 -12.90 5.67
C ASN A 95 1.54 -11.75 6.45
N PRO A 96 1.81 -11.61 7.76
CA PRO A 96 1.22 -10.56 8.58
C PRO A 96 1.81 -9.17 8.29
N LEU A 97 2.95 -9.08 7.59
CA LEU A 97 3.68 -7.82 7.43
C LEU A 97 3.09 -6.93 6.34
N MET A 98 2.56 -7.51 5.26
CA MET A 98 2.15 -6.74 4.09
C MET A 98 1.10 -5.68 4.43
N ALA A 99 0.07 -6.06 5.20
CA ALA A 99 -0.96 -5.11 5.62
C ALA A 99 -0.38 -3.99 6.50
N ARG A 100 0.50 -4.32 7.46
CA ARG A 100 1.17 -3.32 8.33
C ARG A 100 2.02 -2.35 7.51
N VAL A 101 2.77 -2.85 6.53
CA VAL A 101 3.62 -2.03 5.65
C VAL A 101 2.76 -1.07 4.84
N ILE A 102 1.70 -1.55 4.18
CA ILE A 102 0.82 -0.70 3.36
C ILE A 102 0.15 0.37 4.22
N VAL A 103 -0.43 -0.02 5.35
CA VAL A 103 -1.09 0.92 6.28
C VAL A 103 -0.10 1.99 6.74
N ASN A 104 1.11 1.62 7.14
CA ASN A 104 2.10 2.57 7.61
C ASN A 104 2.58 3.53 6.51
N ARG A 105 2.68 3.07 5.26
CA ARG A 105 3.01 3.96 4.13
C ARG A 105 1.91 4.98 3.90
N PHE A 106 0.64 4.56 3.82
CA PHE A 106 -0.48 5.51 3.70
C PHE A 106 -0.57 6.45 4.90
N TRP A 107 -0.32 5.94 6.10
CA TRP A 107 -0.23 6.76 7.29
C TRP A 107 0.86 7.82 7.16
N ALA A 108 2.07 7.46 6.70
CA ALA A 108 3.15 8.41 6.51
C ALA A 108 2.84 9.48 5.46
N GLU A 109 2.16 9.11 4.37
CA GLU A 109 1.73 10.08 3.34
C GLU A 109 0.71 11.08 3.91
N LEU A 110 -0.23 10.64 4.75
CA LEU A 110 -1.28 11.49 5.31
C LEU A 110 -0.84 12.30 6.53
N PHE A 111 0.02 11.74 7.38
CA PHE A 111 0.43 12.33 8.66
C PHE A 111 1.89 12.83 8.62
N GLY A 112 2.59 12.72 7.49
CA GLY A 112 3.98 13.14 7.29
C GLY A 112 5.04 12.20 7.89
N GLN A 113 4.64 11.33 8.81
CA GLN A 113 5.51 10.32 9.42
C GLN A 113 4.71 9.05 9.71
N GLY A 114 5.29 7.89 9.42
CA GLY A 114 4.67 6.60 9.72
C GLY A 114 4.60 6.31 11.22
N ILE A 115 3.66 5.45 11.62
CA ILE A 115 3.63 4.86 12.97
C ILE A 115 4.96 4.13 13.25
N VAL A 116 5.48 3.42 12.25
CA VAL A 116 6.88 3.00 12.17
C VAL A 116 7.64 4.01 11.32
N LYS A 117 8.61 4.70 11.91
CA LYS A 117 9.35 5.77 11.24
C LYS A 117 10.16 5.27 10.03
N THR A 118 10.69 4.06 10.10
CA THR A 118 11.44 3.41 9.01
C THR A 118 10.49 2.75 8.03
N LEU A 119 10.09 3.48 6.99
CA LEU A 119 9.15 2.97 5.99
C LEU A 119 9.66 1.73 5.24
N GLU A 120 10.98 1.62 5.08
CA GLU A 120 11.64 0.58 4.30
C GLU A 120 12.08 -0.63 5.14
N ASP A 121 12.00 -0.54 6.47
CA ASP A 121 12.46 -1.58 7.38
C ASP A 121 11.49 -1.79 8.55
N PHE A 122 10.81 -2.93 8.51
CA PHE A 122 9.91 -3.45 9.55
C PHE A 122 10.57 -4.58 10.38
N GLY A 123 11.84 -4.87 10.14
CA GLY A 123 12.62 -5.88 10.82
C GLY A 123 13.32 -5.33 12.06
N THR A 124 14.34 -6.06 12.53
CA THR A 124 15.06 -5.76 13.77
C THR A 124 15.94 -4.52 13.72
N GLN A 125 16.25 -4.03 12.52
CA GLN A 125 16.99 -2.78 12.31
C GLN A 125 16.06 -1.57 12.09
N GLY A 126 14.75 -1.82 11.99
CA GLY A 126 13.72 -0.80 11.91
C GLY A 126 13.44 -0.10 13.25
N ALA A 127 12.81 1.06 13.17
CA ALA A 127 12.28 1.74 14.34
C ALA A 127 11.08 0.97 14.93
N MET A 128 10.93 0.98 16.25
CA MET A 128 9.73 0.44 16.88
C MET A 128 8.50 1.31 16.55
N PRO A 129 7.31 0.69 16.40
CA PRO A 129 6.07 1.43 16.20
C PRO A 129 5.76 2.31 17.42
N THR A 130 5.35 3.56 17.17
CA THR A 130 4.92 4.46 18.25
C THR A 130 3.59 4.01 18.88
N HIS A 131 2.69 3.46 18.06
CA HIS A 131 1.35 3.00 18.44
C HIS A 131 1.09 1.60 17.86
N PRO A 132 1.68 0.54 18.45
CA PRO A 132 1.59 -0.82 17.90
C PRO A 132 0.15 -1.33 17.78
N GLU A 133 -0.68 -1.09 18.80
CA GLU A 133 -2.08 -1.54 18.80
C GLU A 133 -2.90 -0.88 17.68
N LEU A 134 -2.66 0.41 17.41
CA LEU A 134 -3.32 1.12 16.32
C LEU A 134 -2.89 0.57 14.95
N LEU A 135 -1.60 0.31 14.78
CA LEU A 135 -1.07 -0.27 13.54
C LEU A 135 -1.65 -1.65 13.30
N ASP A 136 -1.70 -2.47 14.34
CA ASP A 136 -2.21 -3.84 14.26
C ASP A 136 -3.71 -3.85 13.96
N TRP A 137 -4.49 -2.98 14.63
CA TRP A 137 -5.90 -2.83 14.34
C TRP A 137 -6.16 -2.37 12.90
N LEU A 138 -5.46 -1.32 12.43
CA LEU A 138 -5.61 -0.84 11.06
C LEU A 138 -5.20 -1.91 10.03
N ALA A 139 -4.15 -2.68 10.30
CA ALA A 139 -3.67 -3.73 9.41
C ALA A 139 -4.68 -4.88 9.29
N VAL A 140 -5.21 -5.36 10.42
CA VAL A 140 -6.25 -6.40 10.44
C VAL A 140 -7.51 -5.90 9.75
N HIS A 141 -7.99 -4.71 10.12
CA HIS A 141 -9.19 -4.10 9.52
C HIS A 141 -9.04 -3.90 8.01
N PHE A 142 -7.87 -3.45 7.55
CA PHE A 142 -7.59 -3.26 6.13
C PHE A 142 -7.62 -4.56 5.33
N ARG A 143 -7.07 -5.63 5.89
CA ARG A 143 -7.04 -6.95 5.26
C ARG A 143 -8.42 -7.61 5.28
N GLU A 144 -9.06 -7.66 6.44
CA GLU A 144 -10.24 -8.51 6.70
C GLU A 144 -11.55 -7.79 6.40
N ASP A 145 -11.76 -6.58 6.93
CA ASP A 145 -13.04 -5.88 6.74
C ASP A 145 -13.08 -5.11 5.43
N LEU A 146 -11.98 -4.38 5.13
CA LEU A 146 -11.90 -3.55 3.93
C LEU A 146 -11.50 -4.35 2.69
N GLN A 147 -11.02 -5.58 2.83
CA GLN A 147 -10.64 -6.44 1.71
C GLN A 147 -9.68 -5.73 0.75
N TRP A 148 -8.64 -5.11 1.31
CA TRP A 148 -7.60 -4.36 0.58
C TRP A 148 -8.09 -3.12 -0.19
N LYS A 149 -9.31 -2.61 0.10
CA LYS A 149 -9.84 -1.38 -0.53
C LYS A 149 -9.15 -0.13 0.01
N MET A 150 -8.18 0.37 -0.75
CA MET A 150 -7.37 1.55 -0.38
C MET A 150 -8.21 2.80 -0.09
N LYS A 151 -9.26 3.06 -0.88
CA LYS A 151 -10.11 4.24 -0.68
C LYS A 151 -10.84 4.23 0.66
N ASP A 152 -11.22 3.05 1.13
CA ASP A 152 -11.91 2.90 2.41
C ASP A 152 -10.94 3.10 3.58
N LEU A 153 -9.71 2.57 3.46
CA LEU A 153 -8.64 2.83 4.44
C LEU A 153 -8.33 4.31 4.56
N LEU A 154 -8.13 4.99 3.42
CA LEU A 154 -7.88 6.43 3.38
C LEU A 154 -9.03 7.22 3.99
N ARG A 155 -10.29 6.81 3.74
CA ARG A 155 -11.46 7.45 4.35
C ARG A 155 -11.40 7.34 5.87
N ILE A 156 -11.10 6.17 6.43
CA ILE A 156 -10.98 5.98 7.89
C ILE A 156 -9.91 6.90 8.48
N MET A 157 -8.74 6.96 7.84
CA MET A 157 -7.64 7.81 8.30
C MET A 157 -7.99 9.30 8.25
N VAL A 158 -8.53 9.79 7.13
CA VAL A 158 -8.87 11.21 6.91
C VAL A 158 -10.07 11.68 7.74
N LEU A 159 -11.02 10.78 8.04
CA LEU A 159 -12.14 11.07 8.91
C LEU A 159 -11.81 10.92 10.41
N SER A 160 -10.60 10.48 10.76
CA SER A 160 -10.18 10.38 12.15
C SER A 160 -10.06 11.76 12.81
N SER A 161 -10.34 11.82 14.12
CA SER A 161 -10.12 13.02 14.92
C SER A 161 -8.65 13.47 14.86
N THR A 162 -7.72 12.50 14.77
CA THR A 162 -6.28 12.74 14.67
C THR A 162 -5.92 13.50 13.40
N TYR A 163 -6.49 13.14 12.24
CA TYR A 163 -6.22 13.85 10.98
C TYR A 163 -6.84 15.25 10.99
N GLN A 164 -7.99 15.42 11.64
CA GLN A 164 -8.72 16.68 11.71
C GLN A 164 -8.20 17.66 12.79
N GLN A 165 -7.14 17.30 13.52
CA GLN A 165 -6.56 18.18 14.52
C GLN A 165 -6.05 19.50 13.91
N SER A 166 -5.96 20.54 14.73
CA SER A 166 -5.31 21.79 14.33
C SER A 166 -3.79 21.62 14.23
N SER A 167 -3.16 22.30 13.27
CA SER A 167 -1.70 22.36 13.14
C SER A 167 -1.07 23.52 13.95
N VAL A 168 -1.90 24.25 14.73
CA VAL A 168 -1.45 25.30 15.64
C VAL A 168 -0.65 24.67 16.78
N THR A 169 0.62 25.07 16.90
CA THR A 169 1.51 24.57 17.94
C THR A 169 1.61 25.58 19.08
N THR A 170 1.52 25.10 20.32
CA THR A 170 1.81 25.89 21.52
C THR A 170 3.20 25.53 22.05
N THR A 171 3.76 26.39 22.91
CA THR A 171 5.05 26.12 23.57
C THR A 171 5.03 24.84 24.40
N GLN A 172 3.88 24.47 24.96
CA GLN A 172 3.72 23.21 25.69
C GLN A 172 3.78 21.98 24.77
N HIS A 173 3.08 22.02 23.63
CA HIS A 173 3.11 20.91 22.66
C HIS A 173 4.52 20.65 22.14
N SER A 174 5.29 21.73 21.90
CA SER A 174 6.66 21.61 21.40
C SER A 174 7.64 21.08 22.45
N LYS A 175 7.37 21.28 23.75
CA LYS A 175 8.18 20.73 24.85
C LYS A 175 7.91 19.25 25.09
N ILE A 176 6.63 18.84 25.04
CA ILE A 176 6.23 17.45 25.33
C ILE A 176 6.50 16.54 24.12
N ASP A 177 6.16 17.00 22.92
CA ASP A 177 6.31 16.23 21.69
C ASP A 177 6.88 17.09 20.56
N PRO A 178 8.20 17.34 20.56
CA PRO A 178 8.85 18.17 19.55
C PRO A 178 8.72 17.56 18.14
N ASN A 179 8.75 16.23 18.03
CA ASN A 179 8.73 15.51 16.75
C ASN A 179 7.32 15.13 16.27
N ASN A 180 6.28 15.40 17.07
CA ASN A 180 4.90 15.00 16.80
C ASN A 180 4.69 13.47 16.75
N ASN A 181 5.50 12.70 17.48
CA ASN A 181 5.43 11.24 17.51
C ASN A 181 4.12 10.72 18.14
N TYR A 182 3.55 11.48 19.08
CA TYR A 182 2.29 11.19 19.79
C TYR A 182 1.08 11.86 19.14
N LEU A 183 1.27 12.49 17.98
CA LEU A 183 0.18 13.08 17.18
C LEU A 183 -0.64 14.09 17.99
N ALA A 184 0.05 14.92 18.78
CA ALA A 184 -0.55 15.97 19.62
C ALA A 184 -1.02 17.19 18.81
N ARG A 185 -0.72 17.22 17.51
CA ARG A 185 -1.12 18.26 16.55
C ARG A 185 -1.15 17.66 15.15
N ALA A 186 -1.85 18.32 14.21
CA ALA A 186 -1.72 17.96 12.80
C ALA A 186 -0.32 18.31 12.26
N SER A 187 0.24 17.38 11.49
CA SER A 187 1.54 17.55 10.84
C SER A 187 1.48 18.58 9.71
N ARG A 188 2.53 19.39 9.58
CA ARG A 188 2.70 20.30 8.44
C ARG A 188 3.50 19.59 7.37
N ILE A 189 2.81 19.09 6.35
CA ILE A 189 3.42 18.38 5.24
C ILE A 189 3.84 19.42 4.20
N ARG A 190 5.09 19.34 3.74
CA ARG A 190 5.56 20.15 2.61
C ARG A 190 5.13 19.45 1.33
N LEU A 191 4.52 20.22 0.44
CA LEU A 191 4.23 19.75 -0.91
C LEU A 191 5.54 19.48 -1.65
N SER A 192 5.58 18.37 -2.38
CA SER A 192 6.67 18.06 -3.31
C SER A 192 6.69 19.04 -4.47
N ALA A 193 7.84 19.12 -5.17
CA ALA A 193 7.98 20.03 -6.31
C ALA A 193 6.93 19.79 -7.41
N GLU A 194 6.59 18.52 -7.67
CA GLU A 194 5.57 18.16 -8.65
C GLU A 194 4.18 18.64 -8.22
N GLN A 195 3.81 18.49 -6.94
CA GLN A 195 2.53 18.97 -6.40
C GLN A 195 2.41 20.50 -6.37
N ILE A 196 3.52 21.24 -6.38
CA ILE A 196 3.52 22.70 -6.46
C ILE A 196 3.38 23.15 -7.92
N ARG A 197 3.86 22.34 -8.86
CA ARG A 197 3.93 22.65 -10.28
C ARG A 197 2.60 22.41 -11.01
N ASP A 198 1.93 21.30 -10.69
CA ASP A 198 0.66 20.87 -11.30
C ASP A 198 -0.57 21.54 -10.65
#